data_AF-A0A0U3I787-F1
#
_entry.id   AF-A0A0U3I787-F1
#
_cell.length_a   1.000
_cell.length_b   1.000
_cell.length_c   1.000
_cell.angle_alpha   90.00
_cell.angle_beta   90.00
_cell.angle_gamma   90.00
#
_symmetry.space_group_name_H-M   'P 1'
#
loop_
_entity.id
_entity.type
_entity.pdbx_description
1 polymer ?
#
loop_
_entity_poly.entity_id
_entity_poly.type
_entity_poly.pdbx_seq_one_letter_code
_entity_poly.pdbx_strand_id
1 'polypeptide(L)'
;MFWADDPAPSPLLSDLHDLIDEPAEAPEEGGAVVADPRFLRAELERRILAAAGEVESAEWALDRTREEAAWGGAEIGVGLDVEPVDSELETARWSLDQAVCRLHAELHRAARQGLPVEDIARAASLETGEVGAVLAAPERACEDTGAAGAAGGLAAVV
;
A
#
# COMPACT_ATOMS: atom_id res chain seq x y z
N MET A 1 70.84 49.20 -27.41
CA MET A 1 72.28 48.97 -27.62
C MET A 1 72.65 47.74 -26.82
N PHE A 2 72.82 46.56 -27.46
CA PHE A 2 73.32 45.26 -26.93
C PHE A 2 72.61 44.68 -25.67
N TRP A 3 72.34 43.39 -25.47
CA TRP A 3 72.81 42.08 -25.99
C TRP A 3 71.58 41.14 -26.20
N ALA A 4 71.61 39.90 -26.73
CA ALA A 4 72.45 39.17 -27.71
C ALA A 4 71.78 37.77 -28.00
N ASP A 5 72.51 36.87 -28.69
CA ASP A 5 72.39 35.39 -28.75
C ASP A 5 71.14 34.68 -29.35
N ASP A 6 71.40 34.03 -30.49
CA ASP A 6 70.77 32.81 -31.07
C ASP A 6 71.34 31.56 -30.32
N PRO A 7 70.90 30.28 -30.45
CA PRO A 7 70.04 29.70 -31.50
C PRO A 7 69.05 28.54 -31.16
N ALA A 8 68.13 28.27 -32.11
CA ALA A 8 67.58 26.94 -32.49
C ALA A 8 66.73 26.12 -31.45
N PRO A 9 66.14 24.98 -31.85
CA PRO A 9 65.42 24.65 -33.10
C PRO A 9 63.94 24.25 -32.85
N SER A 10 63.12 24.20 -33.90
CA SER A 10 61.81 23.51 -33.83
C SER A 10 62.00 21.98 -33.87
N PRO A 11 61.55 21.20 -32.86
CA PRO A 11 61.40 19.75 -33.02
C PRO A 11 60.11 19.44 -33.80
N LEU A 12 60.25 18.63 -34.84
CA LEU A 12 59.12 18.05 -35.57
C LEU A 12 58.53 16.86 -34.78
N LEU A 13 57.20 16.76 -34.82
CA LEU A 13 56.38 15.52 -34.81
C LEU A 13 56.78 14.32 -33.92
N SER A 14 55.78 13.91 -33.13
CA SER A 14 55.55 12.55 -32.61
C SER A 14 56.49 12.03 -31.52
N ASP A 15 55.97 11.89 -30.30
CA ASP A 15 55.83 10.60 -29.61
C ASP A 15 55.04 10.77 -28.29
N LEU A 16 54.30 9.71 -27.88
CA LEU A 16 53.36 9.62 -26.74
C LEU A 16 52.13 10.56 -26.82
N HIS A 17 50.87 10.12 -26.74
CA HIS A 17 50.30 8.82 -26.36
C HIS A 17 50.87 8.24 -25.05
N ASP A 18 50.50 8.83 -23.91
CA ASP A 18 49.79 8.08 -22.87
C ASP A 18 49.34 8.99 -21.69
N LEU A 19 48.21 8.60 -21.08
CA LEU A 19 47.68 9.08 -19.79
C LEU A 19 47.60 10.61 -19.56
N ILE A 20 46.55 11.22 -20.12
CA ILE A 20 45.74 12.14 -19.29
C ILE A 20 44.52 11.32 -18.86
N ASP A 21 44.59 10.84 -17.63
CA ASP A 21 43.47 10.22 -16.92
C ASP A 21 42.52 11.37 -16.54
N GLU A 22 41.47 11.60 -17.34
CA GLU A 22 40.40 12.52 -16.95
C GLU A 22 39.78 11.98 -15.66
N PRO A 23 39.81 12.73 -14.53
CA PRO A 23 39.10 12.30 -13.34
C PRO A 23 37.61 12.30 -13.69
N ALA A 24 37.04 11.10 -13.86
CA ALA A 24 35.64 10.92 -14.17
C ALA A 24 34.80 11.77 -13.20
N GLU A 25 34.03 12.72 -13.75
CA GLU A 25 33.14 13.53 -12.93
C GLU A 25 32.25 12.59 -12.14
N ALA A 26 32.34 12.69 -10.81
CA ALA A 26 31.51 11.89 -9.92
C ALA A 26 30.05 12.18 -10.30
N PRO A 27 29.21 11.15 -10.54
CA PRO A 27 27.81 11.40 -10.82
C PRO A 27 27.22 12.16 -9.63
N GLU A 28 26.81 13.39 -9.89
CA GLU A 28 26.22 14.33 -8.94
C GLU A 28 25.28 13.60 -8.00
N GLU A 29 25.40 13.92 -6.70
CA GLU A 29 24.71 13.22 -5.62
C GLU A 29 23.24 12.99 -5.99
N GLY A 30 22.76 11.76 -5.80
CA GLY A 30 21.37 11.39 -6.04
C GLY A 30 20.44 12.21 -5.17
N GLY A 31 20.06 13.40 -5.67
CA GLY A 31 19.32 14.39 -4.93
C GLY A 31 18.05 13.75 -4.39
N ALA A 32 17.92 13.74 -3.07
CA ALA A 32 16.75 13.17 -2.42
C ALA A 32 15.52 13.87 -3.02
N VAL A 33 14.73 13.12 -3.80
CA VAL A 33 13.54 13.65 -4.45
C VAL A 33 12.54 13.95 -3.35
N VAL A 34 12.56 15.20 -2.87
CA VAL A 34 11.56 15.73 -1.94
C VAL A 34 10.25 15.70 -2.69
N ALA A 35 9.45 14.67 -2.43
CA ALA A 35 8.15 14.51 -3.07
C ALA A 35 7.30 15.77 -2.83
N ASP A 36 6.74 16.37 -3.89
CA ASP A 36 5.83 17.52 -3.73
C ASP A 36 4.71 17.09 -2.77
N PRO A 37 4.46 17.84 -1.68
CA PRO A 37 3.38 17.55 -0.73
C PRO A 37 2.01 17.33 -1.38
N ARG A 38 1.77 17.90 -2.57
CA ARG A 38 0.56 17.65 -3.38
C ARG A 38 0.48 16.22 -3.90
N PHE A 39 1.58 15.61 -4.34
CA PHE A 39 1.60 14.21 -4.77
C PHE A 39 1.40 13.27 -3.58
N LEU A 40 2.02 13.59 -2.43
CA LEU A 40 1.81 12.84 -1.19
C LEU A 40 0.33 12.88 -0.76
N ARG A 41 -0.28 14.07 -0.76
CA ARG A 41 -1.71 14.25 -0.45
C ARG A 41 -2.60 13.46 -1.40
N ALA A 42 -2.41 13.60 -2.72
CA ALA A 42 -3.23 12.91 -3.71
C ALA A 42 -3.07 11.37 -3.63
N GLU A 43 -1.90 10.88 -3.22
CA GLU A 43 -1.69 9.45 -2.95
C GLU A 43 -2.44 8.98 -1.70
N LEU A 44 -2.39 9.74 -0.60
CA LEU A 44 -3.15 9.41 0.61
C LEU A 44 -4.66 9.43 0.38
N GLU A 45 -5.17 10.46 -0.32
CA GLU A 45 -6.59 10.53 -0.71
C GLU A 45 -7.02 9.32 -1.56
N ARG A 46 -6.18 8.88 -2.52
CA ARG A 46 -6.42 7.66 -3.31
C ARG A 46 -6.44 6.38 -2.46
N ARG A 47 -5.50 6.24 -1.50
CA ARG A 47 -5.41 5.05 -0.64
C ARG A 47 -6.61 4.93 0.30
N ILE A 48 -7.04 6.04 0.89
CA ILE A 48 -8.26 6.09 1.70
C ILE A 48 -9.48 5.69 0.86
N LEU A 49 -9.63 6.27 -0.33
CA LEU A 49 -10.75 5.95 -1.24
C LEU A 49 -10.75 4.47 -1.66
N ALA A 50 -9.58 3.90 -1.95
CA ALA A 50 -9.46 2.48 -2.28
C ALA A 50 -9.87 1.58 -1.11
N ALA A 51 -9.40 1.87 0.11
CA ALA A 51 -9.77 1.12 1.31
C ALA A 51 -11.26 1.27 1.68
N ALA A 52 -11.86 2.44 1.45
CA ALA A 52 -13.31 2.63 1.60
C ALA A 52 -14.10 1.80 0.57
N GLY A 53 -13.63 1.71 -0.67
CA GLY A 53 -14.21 0.83 -1.69
C GLY A 53 -14.05 -0.67 -1.38
N GLU A 54 -12.96 -1.09 -0.70
CA GLU A 54 -12.84 -2.45 -0.17
C GLU A 54 -13.91 -2.74 0.90
N VAL A 55 -14.20 -1.78 1.78
CA VAL A 55 -15.29 -1.91 2.79
C VAL A 55 -16.64 -2.04 2.12
N GLU A 56 -17.01 -1.11 1.22
CA GLU A 56 -18.29 -1.16 0.50
C GLU A 56 -18.45 -2.50 -0.25
N SER A 57 -17.39 -2.96 -0.92
CA SER A 57 -17.40 -4.25 -1.63
C SER A 57 -17.61 -5.45 -0.69
N ALA A 58 -17.05 -5.41 0.51
CA ALA A 58 -17.21 -6.46 1.51
C ALA A 58 -18.59 -6.43 2.19
N GLU A 59 -19.16 -5.25 2.43
CA GLU A 59 -20.55 -5.10 2.90
C GLU A 59 -21.54 -5.66 1.89
N TRP A 60 -21.39 -5.31 0.61
CA TRP A 60 -22.21 -5.85 -0.48
C TRP A 60 -22.09 -7.37 -0.60
N ALA A 61 -20.88 -7.94 -0.44
CA ALA A 61 -20.69 -9.38 -0.43
C ALA A 61 -21.41 -10.05 0.75
N LEU A 62 -21.29 -9.48 1.95
CA LEU A 62 -21.96 -9.98 3.16
C LEU A 62 -23.49 -9.94 3.04
N ASP A 63 -24.06 -8.86 2.50
CA ASP A 63 -25.50 -8.75 2.28
C ASP A 63 -26.00 -9.70 1.18
N ARG A 64 -25.23 -9.89 0.11
CA ARG A 64 -25.52 -10.91 -0.92
C ARG A 64 -25.54 -12.33 -0.34
N THR A 65 -24.58 -12.68 0.53
CA THR A 65 -24.57 -13.98 1.24
C THR A 65 -25.76 -14.12 2.19
N ARG A 66 -26.16 -13.06 2.90
CA ARG A 66 -27.37 -13.07 3.75
C ARG A 66 -28.65 -13.28 2.95
N GLU A 67 -28.78 -12.64 1.78
CA GLU A 67 -29.89 -12.86 0.87
C GLU A 67 -29.90 -14.30 0.36
N GLU A 68 -28.77 -14.80 -0.14
CA GLU A 68 -28.66 -16.18 -0.64
C GLU A 68 -28.96 -17.22 0.44
N ALA A 69 -28.54 -17.00 1.69
CA ALA A 69 -28.93 -17.82 2.84
C ALA A 69 -30.45 -17.80 3.12
N ALA A 70 -31.11 -16.65 2.96
CA ALA A 70 -32.54 -16.49 3.22
C ALA A 70 -33.44 -17.08 2.11
N TRP A 71 -33.02 -17.01 0.85
CA TRP A 71 -33.75 -17.56 -0.30
C TRP A 71 -33.36 -19.02 -0.62
N GLY A 72 -32.12 -19.41 -0.31
CA GLY A 72 -31.56 -20.75 -0.47
C GLY A 72 -32.01 -21.74 0.60
N GLY A 73 -33.15 -21.48 1.26
CA GLY A 73 -33.76 -22.38 2.24
C GLY A 73 -34.03 -23.74 1.61
N ALA A 74 -33.11 -24.68 1.84
CA ALA A 74 -33.20 -26.03 1.32
C ALA A 74 -34.56 -26.64 1.66
N GLU A 75 -35.20 -27.28 0.68
CA GLU A 75 -36.29 -28.20 0.96
C GLU A 75 -35.77 -29.18 2.02
N ILE A 76 -36.49 -29.31 3.15
CA ILE A 76 -36.09 -30.19 4.26
C ILE A 76 -36.36 -31.64 3.86
N GLY A 77 -35.55 -32.13 2.92
CA GLY A 77 -35.29 -33.53 2.69
C GLY A 77 -34.45 -34.06 3.85
N VAL A 78 -34.98 -35.07 4.53
CA VAL A 78 -34.40 -35.61 5.78
C VAL A 78 -32.98 -36.14 5.55
N GLY A 79 -31.97 -35.40 6.03
CA GLY A 79 -30.62 -35.92 6.29
C GLY A 79 -29.49 -35.51 5.33
N LEU A 80 -29.31 -34.22 5.07
CA LEU A 80 -28.08 -33.67 4.48
C LEU A 80 -27.59 -32.43 5.26
N ASP A 81 -26.28 -32.24 5.29
CA ASP A 81 -25.58 -31.39 6.27
C ASP A 81 -25.85 -29.88 6.11
N VAL A 82 -26.03 -29.21 7.26
CA VAL A 82 -26.42 -27.79 7.38
C VAL A 82 -25.20 -26.84 7.38
N GLU A 83 -23.99 -27.38 7.17
CA GLU A 83 -22.72 -26.70 7.44
C GLU A 83 -22.25 -25.59 6.45
N PRO A 84 -22.64 -25.52 5.16
CA PRO A 84 -21.96 -24.61 4.22
C PRO A 84 -22.32 -23.13 4.44
N VAL A 85 -23.58 -22.81 4.72
CA VAL A 85 -24.09 -21.43 4.76
C VAL A 85 -23.46 -20.61 5.89
N ASP A 86 -23.26 -21.22 7.07
CA ASP A 86 -22.62 -20.55 8.20
C ASP A 86 -21.15 -20.22 7.89
N SER A 87 -20.43 -21.10 7.17
CA SER A 87 -19.03 -20.88 6.79
C SER A 87 -18.81 -19.75 5.78
N GLU A 88 -19.74 -19.57 4.84
CA GLU A 88 -19.70 -18.48 3.86
C GLU A 88 -20.02 -17.14 4.52
N LEU A 89 -21.01 -17.11 5.42
CA LEU A 89 -21.37 -15.92 6.18
C LEU A 89 -20.25 -15.49 7.15
N GLU A 90 -19.58 -16.45 7.80
CA GLU A 90 -18.39 -16.18 8.62
C GLU A 90 -17.24 -15.63 7.78
N THR A 91 -16.98 -16.20 6.61
CA THR A 91 -15.94 -15.74 5.67
C THR A 91 -16.21 -14.31 5.17
N ALA A 92 -17.46 -14.00 4.80
CA ALA A 92 -17.85 -12.66 4.36
C ALA A 92 -17.74 -11.63 5.50
N ARG A 93 -18.13 -12.00 6.72
CA ARG A 93 -17.98 -11.16 7.90
C ARG A 93 -16.51 -10.89 8.24
N TRP A 94 -15.67 -11.93 8.26
CA TRP A 94 -14.23 -11.77 8.47
C TRP A 94 -13.61 -10.85 7.42
N SER A 95 -14.01 -11.00 6.15
CA SER A 95 -13.54 -10.14 5.05
C SER A 95 -13.91 -8.67 5.26
N LEU A 96 -15.12 -8.39 5.77
CA LEU A 96 -15.55 -7.04 6.15
C LEU A 96 -14.75 -6.49 7.34
N ASP A 97 -14.58 -7.28 8.41
CA ASP A 97 -13.78 -6.88 9.57
C ASP A 97 -12.32 -6.52 9.17
N GLN A 98 -11.74 -7.24 8.20
CA GLN A 98 -10.44 -6.92 7.62
C GLN A 98 -10.43 -5.64 6.79
N ALA A 99 -11.43 -5.43 5.92
CA ALA A 99 -11.54 -4.22 5.10
C ALA A 99 -11.67 -2.97 5.99
N VAL A 100 -12.51 -3.03 7.03
CA VAL A 100 -12.67 -1.95 8.02
C VAL A 100 -11.35 -1.68 8.76
N CYS A 101 -10.62 -2.73 9.13
CA CYS A 101 -9.31 -2.57 9.77
C CYS A 101 -8.29 -1.88 8.83
N ARG A 102 -8.22 -2.26 7.55
CA ARG A 102 -7.36 -1.61 6.56
C ARG A 102 -7.72 -0.14 6.35
N LEU A 103 -9.01 0.18 6.27
CA LEU A 103 -9.48 1.56 6.21
C LEU A 103 -8.96 2.35 7.41
N HIS A 104 -9.19 1.88 8.64
CA HIS A 104 -8.71 2.53 9.86
C HIS A 104 -7.18 2.77 9.84
N ALA A 105 -6.39 1.79 9.39
CA ALA A 105 -4.95 1.94 9.26
C ALA A 105 -4.55 3.03 8.24
N GLU A 106 -5.26 3.16 7.12
CA GLU A 106 -5.05 4.26 6.16
C GLU A 106 -5.49 5.63 6.71
N LEU A 107 -6.57 5.70 7.50
CA LEU A 107 -6.97 6.94 8.20
C LEU A 107 -5.88 7.39 9.19
N HIS A 108 -5.37 6.49 10.04
CA HIS A 108 -4.26 6.78 10.96
C HIS A 108 -2.97 7.14 10.20
N ARG A 109 -2.66 6.45 9.09
CA ARG A 109 -1.52 6.76 8.21
C ARG A 109 -1.61 8.18 7.66
N ALA A 110 -2.77 8.58 7.14
CA ALA A 110 -2.98 9.92 6.58
C ALA A 110 -2.88 11.01 7.65
N ALA A 111 -3.48 10.79 8.83
CA ALA A 111 -3.39 11.71 9.97
C ALA A 111 -1.93 11.90 10.43
N ARG A 112 -1.15 10.81 10.54
CA ARG A 112 0.31 10.88 10.83
C ARG A 112 1.12 11.64 9.78
N GLN A 113 0.66 11.63 8.53
CA GLN A 113 1.30 12.36 7.42
C GLN A 113 0.76 13.79 7.26
N GLY A 114 -0.06 14.26 8.20
CA GLY A 114 -0.49 15.66 8.29
C GLY A 114 -1.69 16.02 7.43
N LEU A 115 -2.47 15.05 6.93
CA LEU A 115 -3.74 15.35 6.26
C LEU A 115 -4.78 15.86 7.28
N PRO A 116 -5.50 16.98 6.99
CA PRO A 116 -6.62 17.44 7.81
C PRO A 116 -7.73 16.40 7.94
N VAL A 117 -8.41 16.37 9.08
CA VAL A 117 -9.48 15.38 9.36
C VAL A 117 -10.63 15.54 8.37
N GLU A 118 -10.91 16.77 7.92
CA GLU A 118 -11.91 17.10 6.91
C GLU A 118 -11.54 16.62 5.49
N ASP A 119 -10.23 16.49 5.21
CA ASP A 119 -9.73 15.90 3.97
C ASP A 119 -9.82 14.38 4.01
N ILE A 120 -9.46 13.78 5.16
CA ILE A 120 -9.57 12.34 5.41
C ILE A 120 -11.04 11.87 5.34
N ALA A 121 -11.95 12.58 6.03
CA ALA A 121 -13.38 12.28 6.04
C ALA A 121 -13.99 12.32 4.64
N ARG A 122 -13.67 13.36 3.84
CA ARG A 122 -14.11 13.45 2.46
C ARG A 122 -13.57 12.32 1.58
N ALA A 123 -12.29 11.96 1.73
CA ALA A 123 -11.69 10.87 0.95
C ALA A 123 -12.28 9.50 1.30
N ALA A 124 -12.71 9.30 2.55
CA ALA A 124 -13.38 8.09 3.02
C ALA A 124 -14.90 8.08 2.78
N SER A 125 -15.50 9.20 2.35
CA SER A 125 -16.95 9.44 2.35
C SER A 125 -17.62 9.26 3.72
N LEU A 126 -16.89 9.53 4.80
CA LEU A 126 -17.35 9.44 6.20
C LEU A 126 -17.62 10.82 6.80
N GLU A 127 -18.34 10.87 7.93
CA GLU A 127 -18.46 12.09 8.71
C GLU A 127 -17.16 12.41 9.48
N THR A 128 -16.86 13.69 9.65
CA THR A 128 -15.69 14.15 10.43
C THR A 128 -15.71 13.63 11.87
N GLY A 129 -16.89 13.41 12.45
CA GLY A 129 -17.06 12.83 13.79
C GLY A 129 -16.65 11.35 13.86
N GLU A 130 -16.96 10.57 12.82
CA GLU A 130 -16.59 9.15 12.72
C GLU A 130 -15.08 8.99 12.57
N VAL A 131 -14.46 9.75 11.66
CA VAL A 131 -13.00 9.79 11.52
C VAL A 131 -12.34 10.25 12.81
N GLY A 132 -12.90 11.26 13.50
CA GLY A 132 -12.42 11.70 14.81
C GLY A 132 -12.46 10.58 15.87
N ALA A 133 -13.51 9.76 15.88
CA ALA A 133 -13.65 8.63 16.78
C ALA A 133 -12.63 7.51 16.47
N VAL A 134 -12.40 7.20 15.19
CA VAL A 134 -11.35 6.24 14.77
C VAL A 134 -9.97 6.74 15.19
N LEU A 135 -9.63 7.99 14.88
CA LEU A 135 -8.31 8.56 15.20
C LEU A 135 -8.04 8.71 16.70
N ALA A 136 -9.08 8.77 17.53
CA ALA A 136 -8.97 8.76 18.99
C ALA A 136 -8.80 7.35 19.59
N ALA A 137 -9.12 6.30 18.84
CA ALA A 137 -8.87 4.92 19.26
C ALA A 137 -7.39 4.54 19.08
N PRO A 138 -6.86 3.59 19.88
CA PRO A 138 -5.55 3.01 19.58
C PRO A 138 -5.62 2.23 18.26
N GLU A 139 -4.70 2.53 17.35
CA GLU A 139 -4.54 1.79 16.10
C GLU A 139 -4.34 0.30 16.40
N ARG A 140 -5.15 -0.55 15.76
CA ARG A 140 -5.03 -2.01 15.85
C ARG A 140 -4.25 -2.51 14.66
N ALA A 141 -3.34 -3.46 14.89
CA ALA A 141 -2.81 -4.26 13.80
C ALA A 141 -3.94 -5.14 13.25
N CYS A 142 -4.12 -5.15 11.94
CA CYS A 142 -4.99 -6.11 11.28
C CYS A 142 -4.32 -7.47 11.34
N GLU A 143 -4.96 -8.45 11.97
CA GLU A 143 -4.45 -9.81 12.01
C GLU A 143 -4.60 -10.42 10.62
N ASP A 144 -3.49 -10.55 9.89
CA ASP A 144 -3.47 -11.24 8.59
C ASP A 144 -3.52 -12.77 8.79
N THR A 145 -4.41 -13.22 9.67
CA THR A 145 -4.86 -14.61 9.84
C THR A 145 -5.76 -14.97 8.67
N GLY A 146 -5.19 -14.97 7.47
CA GLY A 146 -5.85 -15.45 6.26
C GLY A 146 -6.44 -16.85 6.45
N ALA A 147 -7.44 -17.18 5.63
CA ALA A 147 -8.33 -18.35 5.75
C ALA A 147 -7.64 -19.74 5.66
N ALA A 148 -6.69 -20.00 6.55
CA ALA A 148 -5.89 -21.22 6.68
C ALA A 148 -6.43 -22.16 7.78
N GLY A 149 -7.65 -21.92 8.27
CA GLY A 149 -8.38 -22.84 9.16
C GLY A 149 -9.07 -23.99 8.43
N ALA A 150 -9.27 -23.90 7.11
CA ALA A 150 -10.08 -24.84 6.34
C ALA A 150 -9.31 -26.06 5.74
N ALA A 151 -7.99 -26.14 5.90
CA ALA A 151 -7.18 -27.18 5.26
C ALA A 151 -6.00 -27.67 6.12
N GLY A 152 -6.27 -28.56 7.09
CA GLY A 152 -5.18 -29.20 7.85
C GLY A 152 -5.57 -29.88 9.17
N GLY A 153 -6.61 -30.73 9.18
CA GLY A 153 -7.14 -31.34 10.43
C GLY A 153 -7.12 -32.87 10.53
N LEU A 154 -6.82 -33.61 9.46
CA LEU A 154 -6.74 -35.08 9.50
C LEU A 154 -5.29 -35.54 9.68
N ALA A 155 -4.77 -35.37 10.89
CA ALA A 155 -3.59 -36.09 11.34
C ALA A 155 -3.95 -37.59 11.48
N ALA A 156 -3.52 -38.40 10.51
CA ALA A 156 -3.77 -39.83 10.52
C ALA A 156 -3.14 -40.51 11.74
N VAL A 157 -3.94 -41.29 12.48
CA VAL A 157 -3.46 -42.19 13.53
C VAL A 157 -3.36 -43.60 12.94
N VAL A 158 -2.16 -43.96 12.46
CA VAL A 158 -1.64 -45.34 12.32
C VAL A 158 -0.14 -45.32 12.58
#